data_AF-A0A1Q6PZB8-F1
#
_entry.id   AF-A0A1Q6PZB8-F1
#
_cell.length_a   1.000
_cell.length_b   1.000
_cell.length_c   1.000
_cell.angle_alpha   90.00
_cell.angle_beta   90.00
_cell.angle_gamma   90.00
#
_symmetry.space_group_name_H-M   'P 1'
#
loop_
_entity.id
_entity.type
_entity.pdbx_description
1 polymer ?
#
loop_
_entity_poly.entity_id
_entity_poly.type
_entity_poly.pdbx_seq_one_letter_code
_entity_poly.pdbx_strand_id
1 'polypeptide(L)'
;MKKLLCGLLCLLMLLGCASAEGYLYSAKGDNGLWGHIDETGNWVIPPQFDETSIFFAEEDYAWIQQGDKQGFVSRTGEIRLLEDTEDPLVDYFSNVWIVMEYYGAESEIDQRAGFFDPTNGVYSGLQWALVREMASDSRLIAVANDDYYAQWGYASRDTGELVIPYRYGAYDRGANFCEGYAAVYTEDENYVIQECYLLNEAGEETPLPDGMQFANIYDPCVSEGLIAVADENGRVGYCNTACEVVIAPQFAEAEDFSGGYAAVKFSEEEWGIIDHAGNVLMRTNAPYDHYMQNGYYVLPAENDGLTMCHVEQGELFTLQIENLVEFWKPERNGLCIYQTNTKDDYRCGVVNMQGEIISEAKWWLPEKLPMDDHYFSGVLLVQDPETGLYNYINERGELLTTLPISYAVDFVGALAYVVVEQDDGTTQYGYINQQGEWVYSWTE
;
A
#
# COMPACT_ATOMS: atom_id res chain seq x y z
N MET A 1 -38.53 20.57 50.58
CA MET A 1 -37.99 19.31 50.03
C MET A 1 -37.36 19.60 48.67
N LYS A 2 -36.11 20.08 48.71
CA LYS A 2 -35.19 20.18 47.57
C LYS A 2 -34.08 19.19 47.88
N LYS A 3 -33.80 18.25 46.97
CA LYS A 3 -32.65 17.32 46.86
C LYS A 3 -33.14 15.94 46.41
N LEU A 4 -33.39 15.78 45.11
CA LEU A 4 -33.44 14.45 44.47
C LEU A 4 -33.29 14.48 42.93
N LEU A 5 -32.78 15.57 42.34
CA LEU A 5 -32.66 15.71 40.87
C LEU A 5 -31.23 15.88 40.33
N CYS A 6 -30.20 15.54 41.11
CA CYS A 6 -28.79 15.62 40.66
C CYS A 6 -28.10 14.25 40.47
N GLY A 7 -28.82 13.14 40.63
CA GLY A 7 -28.20 11.80 40.63
C GLY A 7 -28.35 10.99 39.33
N LEU A 8 -29.17 11.45 38.37
CA LEU A 8 -29.51 10.66 37.17
C LEU A 8 -29.05 11.28 35.85
N LEU A 9 -28.48 12.50 35.87
CA LEU A 9 -27.93 13.16 34.68
C LEU A 9 -26.40 13.07 34.55
N CYS A 10 -25.70 12.55 35.57
CA CYS A 10 -24.25 12.36 35.53
C CYS A 10 -23.82 10.91 35.22
N LEU A 11 -24.77 9.99 35.00
CA LEU A 11 -24.47 8.60 34.62
C LEU A 11 -24.55 8.34 33.10
N LEU A 12 -24.84 9.38 32.30
CA LEU A 12 -24.85 9.34 30.82
C LEU A 12 -23.64 10.06 30.18
N MET A 13 -22.67 10.53 30.97
CA MET A 13 -21.39 11.09 30.49
C MET A 13 -20.20 10.17 30.83
N LEU A 14 -20.46 8.86 30.83
CA LEU A 14 -19.43 7.85 30.59
C LEU A 14 -19.82 7.13 29.30
N LEU A 15 -20.10 7.91 28.25
CA LEU A 15 -19.88 7.44 26.89
C LEU A 15 -18.39 7.14 26.85
N GLY A 16 -18.08 5.86 26.67
CA GLY A 16 -16.71 5.40 26.55
C GLY A 16 -16.01 6.29 25.55
N CYS A 17 -15.03 7.03 26.03
CA CYS A 17 -13.88 7.38 25.22
C CYS A 17 -13.13 6.06 24.98
N ALA A 18 -13.77 5.13 24.27
CA ALA A 18 -13.03 4.16 23.51
C ALA A 18 -12.32 5.01 22.47
N SER A 19 -10.99 4.91 22.39
CA SER A 19 -10.37 5.07 21.09
C SER A 19 -11.20 4.19 20.16
N ALA A 20 -11.95 4.80 19.24
CA ALA A 20 -12.69 4.04 18.25
C ALA A 20 -11.64 3.53 17.28
N GLU A 21 -10.87 2.53 17.68
CA GLU A 21 -9.95 1.79 16.82
C GLU A 21 -10.79 1.08 15.75
N GLY A 22 -10.37 1.14 14.49
CA GLY A 22 -11.08 0.51 13.36
C GLY A 22 -11.58 1.50 12.31
N TYR A 23 -12.15 0.97 11.24
CA TYR A 23 -12.58 1.77 10.09
C TYR A 23 -13.85 2.56 10.41
N LEU A 24 -13.95 3.78 9.88
CA LEU A 24 -15.21 4.51 9.76
C LEU A 24 -15.46 4.84 8.29
N TYR A 25 -16.65 4.56 7.81
CA TYR A 25 -16.98 4.58 6.39
C TYR A 25 -17.74 5.84 6.02
N SER A 26 -17.36 6.49 4.91
CA SER A 26 -18.06 7.65 4.36
C SER A 26 -19.45 7.29 3.88
N ALA A 27 -20.49 7.85 4.48
CA ALA A 27 -21.87 7.56 4.09
C ALA A 27 -22.66 8.84 3.87
N LYS A 28 -23.57 8.81 2.89
CA LYS A 28 -24.44 9.95 2.58
C LYS A 28 -25.76 9.88 3.35
N GLY A 29 -26.16 11.01 3.93
CA GLY A 29 -27.43 11.15 4.64
C GLY A 29 -28.57 11.64 3.75
N ASP A 30 -29.80 11.58 4.28
CA ASP A 30 -31.01 12.10 3.63
C ASP A 30 -30.94 13.61 3.29
N ASN A 31 -30.04 14.35 3.94
CA ASN A 31 -29.77 15.75 3.66
C ASN A 31 -28.83 15.98 2.46
N GLY A 32 -28.33 14.91 1.84
CA GLY A 32 -27.41 14.96 0.71
C GLY A 32 -25.95 15.23 1.10
N LEU A 33 -25.65 15.36 2.39
CA LEU A 33 -24.29 15.55 2.90
C LEU A 33 -23.67 14.22 3.33
N TRP A 34 -22.35 14.22 3.47
CA TRP A 34 -21.57 13.08 3.92
C TRP A 34 -21.24 13.16 5.41
N GLY A 35 -21.15 11.99 6.04
CA GLY A 35 -20.67 11.76 7.39
C GLY A 35 -20.00 10.39 7.47
N HIS A 36 -19.89 9.84 8.68
CA HIS A 36 -19.19 8.58 8.91
C HIS A 36 -20.01 7.61 9.75
N ILE A 37 -20.07 6.37 9.30
CA ILE A 37 -20.70 5.25 10.00
C ILE A 37 -19.66 4.24 10.50
N ASP A 38 -19.99 3.52 11.57
CA ASP A 38 -19.23 2.34 12.01
C ASP A 38 -19.55 1.10 11.15
N GLU A 39 -18.85 -0.01 11.42
CA GLU A 39 -19.03 -1.30 10.75
C GLU A 39 -20.45 -1.90 10.90
N THR A 40 -21.28 -1.36 11.81
CA THR A 40 -22.66 -1.79 12.03
C THR A 40 -23.69 -0.84 11.39
N GLY A 41 -23.23 0.20 10.69
CA GLY A 41 -24.08 1.16 9.99
C GLY A 41 -24.60 2.30 10.88
N ASN A 42 -24.11 2.44 12.12
CA ASN A 42 -24.51 3.54 12.98
C ASN A 42 -23.66 4.77 12.72
N TRP A 43 -24.30 5.94 12.68
CA TRP A 43 -23.59 7.22 12.59
C TRP A 43 -22.67 7.46 13.79
N VAL A 44 -21.39 7.64 13.49
CA VAL A 44 -20.38 8.16 14.43
C VAL A 44 -20.26 9.66 14.24
N ILE A 45 -20.16 10.12 12.99
CA ILE A 45 -20.20 11.53 12.63
C ILE A 45 -21.41 11.75 11.72
N PRO A 46 -22.46 12.48 12.17
CA PRO A 46 -23.63 12.72 11.37
C PRO A 46 -23.33 13.49 10.05
N PRO A 47 -24.14 13.30 9.00
CA PRO A 47 -24.00 13.98 7.71
C PRO A 47 -23.92 15.51 7.80
N GLN A 48 -22.76 16.08 7.50
CA GLN A 48 -22.50 17.53 7.60
C GLN A 48 -21.38 18.06 6.68
N PHE A 49 -20.76 17.20 5.87
CA PHE A 49 -19.68 17.54 4.95
C PHE A 49 -20.14 17.43 3.50
N ASP A 50 -19.55 18.22 2.60
CA ASP A 50 -19.87 18.13 1.17
C ASP A 50 -19.21 16.92 0.53
N GLU A 51 -18.00 16.55 0.98
CA GLU A 51 -17.28 15.32 0.64
C GLU A 51 -16.41 14.85 1.81
N THR A 52 -16.04 13.57 1.84
CA THR A 52 -15.14 13.01 2.87
C THR A 52 -14.47 11.70 2.45
N SER A 53 -13.22 11.51 2.88
CA SER A 53 -12.56 10.19 2.86
C SER A 53 -13.04 9.33 4.05
N ILE A 54 -12.72 8.03 3.99
CA ILE A 54 -12.89 7.13 5.13
C ILE A 54 -11.85 7.42 6.22
N PHE A 55 -12.06 6.85 7.42
CA PHE A 55 -11.00 6.67 8.40
C PHE A 55 -10.40 5.27 8.23
N PHE A 56 -9.09 5.19 7.96
CA PHE A 56 -8.38 3.91 8.02
C PHE A 56 -8.22 3.46 9.48
N ALA A 57 -8.03 2.15 9.71
CA ALA A 57 -8.08 1.56 11.06
C ALA A 57 -7.15 2.21 12.09
N GLU A 58 -5.96 2.63 11.65
CA GLU A 58 -4.90 3.20 12.50
C GLU A 58 -4.83 4.73 12.41
N GLU A 59 -5.74 5.38 11.68
CA GLU A 59 -5.77 6.83 11.54
C GLU A 59 -6.78 7.47 12.48
N ASP A 60 -6.47 8.63 13.04
CA ASP A 60 -7.36 9.42 13.90
C ASP A 60 -8.11 10.52 13.15
N TYR A 61 -7.74 10.76 11.89
CA TYR A 61 -8.29 11.83 11.06
C TYR A 61 -8.65 11.35 9.65
N ALA A 62 -9.73 11.91 9.09
CA ALA A 62 -10.14 11.74 7.70
C ALA A 62 -10.21 13.10 7.00
N TRP A 63 -9.98 13.11 5.69
CA TRP A 63 -10.14 14.30 4.86
C TRP A 63 -11.62 14.66 4.69
N ILE A 64 -11.91 15.95 4.72
CA ILE A 64 -13.25 16.52 4.50
C ILE A 64 -13.22 17.74 3.60
N GLN A 65 -14.35 17.99 2.94
CA GLN A 65 -14.64 19.22 2.24
C GLN A 65 -15.87 19.93 2.83
N GLN A 66 -15.79 21.26 2.96
CA GLN A 66 -16.90 22.16 3.30
C GLN A 66 -16.85 23.44 2.46
N GLY A 67 -17.72 23.52 1.47
CA GLY A 67 -17.69 24.54 0.43
C GLY A 67 -16.37 24.49 -0.35
N ASP A 68 -15.70 25.63 -0.44
CA ASP A 68 -14.40 25.77 -1.12
C ASP A 68 -13.22 25.38 -0.20
N LYS A 69 -13.49 24.92 1.03
CA LYS A 69 -12.45 24.60 2.01
C LYS A 69 -12.26 23.10 2.18
N GLN A 70 -11.02 22.71 2.41
CA GLN A 70 -10.63 21.31 2.64
C GLN A 70 -9.82 21.19 3.92
N GLY A 71 -9.83 20.00 4.53
CA GLY A 71 -9.01 19.75 5.70
C GLY A 71 -9.32 18.41 6.36
N PHE A 72 -9.19 18.34 7.68
CA PHE A 72 -9.19 17.07 8.41
C PHE A 72 -10.13 17.10 9.60
N VAL A 73 -10.89 16.03 9.76
CA VAL A 73 -11.82 15.83 10.89
C VAL A 73 -11.37 14.63 11.72
N SER A 74 -11.42 14.76 13.04
CA SER A 74 -11.16 13.65 13.96
C SER A 74 -12.33 12.67 14.03
N ARG A 75 -12.09 11.49 14.61
CA ARG A 75 -13.12 10.47 14.90
C ARG A 75 -14.29 10.96 15.75
N THR A 76 -14.14 12.09 16.46
CA THR A 76 -15.22 12.70 17.26
C THR A 76 -16.06 13.70 16.47
N GLY A 77 -15.68 14.01 15.22
CA GLY A 77 -16.27 15.08 14.41
C GLY A 77 -15.64 16.45 14.64
N GLU A 78 -14.61 16.58 15.47
CA GLU A 78 -13.86 17.84 15.65
C GLU A 78 -12.96 18.10 14.43
N ILE A 79 -13.16 19.24 13.76
CA ILE A 79 -12.35 19.69 12.63
C ILE A 79 -11.00 20.20 13.14
N ARG A 80 -9.92 19.59 12.66
CA ARG A 80 -8.54 19.88 13.05
C ARG A 80 -7.88 20.95 12.19
N LEU A 81 -8.14 20.89 10.89
CA LEU A 81 -7.64 21.80 9.87
C LEU A 81 -8.77 22.06 8.88
N LEU A 82 -8.90 23.29 8.39
CA LEU A 82 -9.85 23.65 7.33
C LEU A 82 -9.36 24.91 6.62
N GLU A 83 -8.66 24.71 5.52
CA GLU A 83 -8.00 25.78 4.75
C GLU A 83 -8.73 26.03 3.42
N ASP A 84 -8.56 27.25 2.91
CA ASP A 84 -9.11 27.71 1.63
C ASP A 84 -8.06 27.43 0.54
N THR A 85 -8.30 26.44 -0.30
CA THR A 85 -7.31 26.00 -1.30
C THR A 85 -7.95 25.89 -2.67
N GLU A 86 -7.49 26.72 -3.60
CA GLU A 86 -7.97 26.73 -4.99
C GLU A 86 -7.61 25.44 -5.76
N ASP A 87 -6.65 24.64 -5.27
CA ASP A 87 -6.24 23.34 -5.83
C ASP A 87 -6.34 22.21 -4.79
N PRO A 88 -6.64 20.96 -5.21
CA PRO A 88 -6.75 19.82 -4.31
C PRO A 88 -5.44 19.59 -3.57
N LEU A 89 -5.54 19.64 -2.24
CA LEU A 89 -4.43 19.69 -1.29
C LEU A 89 -3.72 18.37 -1.07
N VAL A 90 -4.08 17.31 -1.78
CA VAL A 90 -3.75 15.98 -1.28
C VAL A 90 -3.61 14.95 -2.38
N ASP A 91 -2.44 14.33 -2.41
CA ASP A 91 -2.32 12.95 -2.85
C ASP A 91 -2.12 12.06 -1.61
N TYR A 92 -2.97 11.05 -1.45
CA TYR A 92 -2.88 10.11 -0.34
C TYR A 92 -1.89 9.02 -0.71
N PHE A 93 -0.63 9.27 -0.36
CA PHE A 93 0.42 8.29 -0.50
C PHE A 93 0.79 7.77 0.88
N SER A 94 0.51 6.49 1.11
CA SER A 94 1.15 5.72 2.17
C SER A 94 0.99 6.33 3.60
N ASN A 95 -0.21 6.70 4.04
CA ASN A 95 -0.49 7.11 5.44
C ASN A 95 -0.06 8.54 5.85
N VAL A 96 0.30 9.42 4.90
CA VAL A 96 0.42 10.88 5.14
C VAL A 96 -0.24 11.66 4.01
N TRP A 97 -0.67 12.88 4.33
CA TRP A 97 -1.30 13.78 3.39
C TRP A 97 -0.29 14.87 3.02
N ILE A 98 0.20 14.88 1.77
CA ILE A 98 1.13 15.90 1.28
C ILE A 98 0.34 17.15 0.93
N VAL A 99 0.61 18.26 1.61
CA VAL A 99 -0.06 19.56 1.42
C VAL A 99 0.85 20.45 0.59
N MET A 100 0.38 20.95 -0.54
CA MET A 100 1.20 21.77 -1.46
C MET A 100 0.53 23.08 -1.82
N GLU A 101 1.35 24.10 -2.03
CA GLU A 101 0.93 25.38 -2.59
C GLU A 101 1.89 25.78 -3.71
N TYR A 102 1.31 26.23 -4.82
CA TYR A 102 2.05 26.66 -6.01
C TYR A 102 2.01 28.19 -6.12
N TYR A 103 3.16 28.83 -6.02
CA TYR A 103 3.31 30.27 -6.22
C TYR A 103 3.99 30.55 -7.57
N GLY A 104 3.30 31.08 -8.58
CA GLY A 104 4.01 31.54 -9.79
C GLY A 104 3.22 31.68 -11.08
N ALA A 105 3.85 32.36 -12.06
CA ALA A 105 3.42 32.41 -13.46
C ALA A 105 4.19 31.35 -14.30
N GLU A 106 3.71 31.07 -15.52
CA GLU A 106 4.05 29.98 -16.47
C GLU A 106 5.53 29.50 -16.62
N SER A 107 6.53 30.13 -16.00
CA SER A 107 7.94 29.74 -16.09
C SER A 107 8.73 29.66 -14.77
N GLU A 108 8.17 30.10 -13.63
CA GLU A 108 8.83 30.02 -12.31
C GLU A 108 7.76 29.63 -11.28
N ILE A 109 7.65 28.34 -11.00
CA ILE A 109 6.76 27.80 -9.97
C ILE A 109 7.59 27.65 -8.70
N ASP A 110 7.34 28.51 -7.71
CA ASP A 110 7.86 28.36 -6.35
C ASP A 110 6.86 27.48 -5.59
N GLN A 111 7.18 26.20 -5.46
CA GLN A 111 6.36 25.22 -4.76
C GLN A 111 6.75 25.20 -3.28
N ARG A 112 5.76 25.21 -2.39
CA ARG A 112 5.97 24.89 -0.97
C ARG A 112 5.10 23.71 -0.59
N ALA A 113 5.72 22.77 0.09
CA ALA A 113 5.13 21.54 0.53
C ALA A 113 5.25 21.40 2.06
N GLY A 114 4.27 20.71 2.62
CA GLY A 114 4.19 20.25 3.98
C GLY A 114 3.51 18.89 4.01
N PHE A 115 3.35 18.33 5.21
CA PHE A 115 2.56 17.12 5.40
C PHE A 115 1.61 17.28 6.58
N PHE A 116 0.49 16.57 6.50
CA PHE A 116 -0.40 16.29 7.62
C PHE A 116 -0.35 14.80 7.92
N ASP A 117 -0.08 14.44 9.17
CA ASP A 117 -0.09 13.05 9.61
C ASP A 117 -1.48 12.70 10.19
N PRO A 118 -2.24 11.81 9.52
CA PRO A 118 -3.60 11.45 9.93
C PRO A 118 -3.64 10.54 11.16
N THR A 119 -2.49 10.04 11.64
CA THR A 119 -2.39 9.21 12.85
C THR A 119 -2.43 10.07 14.11
N ASN A 120 -1.86 11.28 14.08
CA ASN A 120 -1.70 12.12 15.27
C ASN A 120 -2.15 13.59 15.09
N GLY A 121 -2.54 13.98 13.87
CA GLY A 121 -3.04 15.32 13.56
C GLY A 121 -1.97 16.41 13.56
N VAL A 122 -0.71 16.04 13.37
CA VAL A 122 0.42 16.96 13.21
C VAL A 122 0.41 17.50 11.79
N TYR A 123 0.41 18.82 11.68
CA TYR A 123 0.62 19.54 10.44
C TYR A 123 1.97 20.25 10.52
N SER A 124 2.85 19.99 9.56
CA SER A 124 4.15 20.67 9.51
C SER A 124 4.05 22.14 9.10
N GLY A 125 3.00 22.53 8.39
CA GLY A 125 3.03 23.76 7.60
C GLY A 125 3.85 23.59 6.30
N LEU A 126 3.72 24.55 5.40
CA LEU A 126 4.38 24.58 4.09
C LEU A 126 5.83 25.08 4.24
N GLN A 127 6.73 24.20 4.67
CA GLN A 127 8.10 24.55 5.05
C GLN A 127 9.16 24.18 4.01
N TRP A 128 8.87 23.24 3.11
CA TRP A 128 9.86 22.60 2.25
C TRP A 128 9.58 22.81 0.78
N ALA A 129 10.61 22.67 -0.06
CA ALA A 129 10.41 22.66 -1.51
C ALA A 129 9.68 21.39 -1.96
N LEU A 130 10.09 20.25 -1.41
CA LEU A 130 9.47 18.95 -1.65
C LEU A 130 9.37 18.17 -0.34
N VAL A 131 8.31 17.36 -0.24
CA VAL A 131 8.15 16.30 0.74
C VAL A 131 8.06 15.02 -0.07
N ARG A 132 8.80 13.97 0.32
CA ARG A 132 8.72 12.67 -0.37
C ARG A 132 7.28 12.20 -0.33
N GLU A 133 6.74 11.91 -1.51
CA GLU A 133 5.34 11.55 -1.70
C GLU A 133 5.05 10.19 -1.07
N MET A 134 5.92 9.19 -1.23
CA MET A 134 5.72 7.87 -0.64
C MET A 134 6.21 7.83 0.81
N ALA A 135 5.34 7.43 1.73
CA ALA A 135 5.75 7.29 3.11
C ALA A 135 6.60 6.05 3.35
N SER A 136 7.43 6.21 4.36
CA SER A 136 8.26 5.20 4.97
C SER A 136 7.52 4.50 6.12
N ASP A 137 7.99 3.32 6.52
CA ASP A 137 7.56 2.64 7.75
C ASP A 137 7.98 3.39 9.04
N SER A 138 8.77 4.46 8.92
CA SER A 138 9.24 5.30 10.01
C SER A 138 8.32 6.49 10.33
N ARG A 139 8.50 7.04 11.54
CA ARG A 139 7.99 8.36 11.93
C ARG A 139 8.82 9.51 11.33
N LEU A 140 9.81 9.21 10.49
CA LEU A 140 10.57 10.20 9.72
C LEU A 140 10.12 10.23 8.26
N ILE A 141 10.08 11.42 7.68
CA ILE A 141 9.75 11.62 6.26
C ILE A 141 10.82 12.47 5.59
N ALA A 142 11.23 12.05 4.38
CA ALA A 142 12.25 12.76 3.62
C ALA A 142 11.69 14.11 3.13
N VAL A 143 12.46 15.17 3.34
CA VAL A 143 12.11 16.55 2.98
C VAL A 143 13.30 17.23 2.31
N ALA A 144 13.03 18.03 1.29
CA ALA A 144 14.05 18.72 0.51
C ALA A 144 14.10 20.22 0.84
N ASN A 145 15.30 20.79 0.71
CA ASN A 145 15.50 22.24 0.77
C ASN A 145 15.19 22.92 -0.58
N ASP A 146 15.14 24.26 -0.57
CA ASP A 146 14.83 25.13 -1.71
C ASP A 146 15.92 25.19 -2.80
N ASP A 147 16.92 24.29 -2.80
CA ASP A 147 18.02 24.34 -3.75
C ASP A 147 17.65 23.70 -5.09
N TYR A 148 18.20 24.25 -6.19
CA TYR A 148 18.04 23.72 -7.54
C TYR A 148 18.58 22.28 -7.67
N TYR A 149 19.42 21.87 -6.71
CA TYR A 149 19.96 20.53 -6.51
C TYR A 149 19.56 20.01 -5.11
N ALA A 150 18.26 19.88 -4.91
CA ALA A 150 17.61 19.48 -3.66
C ALA A 150 18.42 18.45 -2.86
N GLN A 151 18.90 18.86 -1.70
CA GLN A 151 19.47 17.95 -0.71
C GLN A 151 18.36 17.49 0.24
N TRP A 152 18.36 16.20 0.54
CA TRP A 152 17.37 15.58 1.39
C TRP A 152 17.85 15.56 2.84
N GLY A 153 16.92 15.86 3.74
CA GLY A 153 16.97 15.63 5.17
C GLY A 153 15.68 14.92 5.61
N TYR A 154 15.46 14.83 6.92
CA TYR A 154 14.27 14.15 7.44
C TYR A 154 13.57 14.97 8.51
N ALA A 155 12.25 15.09 8.37
CA ALA A 155 11.37 15.70 9.35
C ALA A 155 10.66 14.63 10.18
N SER A 156 10.39 14.93 11.45
CA SER A 156 9.58 14.07 12.31
C SER A 156 8.11 14.30 12.06
N ARG A 157 7.38 13.22 11.79
CA ARG A 157 5.92 13.20 11.66
C ARG A 157 5.19 13.44 12.99
N ASP A 158 5.90 13.40 14.11
CA ASP A 158 5.36 13.67 15.45
C ASP A 158 5.47 15.13 15.88
N THR A 159 6.38 15.90 15.26
CA THR A 159 6.59 17.31 15.62
C THR A 159 6.37 18.26 14.44
N GLY A 160 6.48 17.78 13.20
CA GLY A 160 6.48 18.62 12.00
C GLY A 160 7.79 19.37 11.79
N GLU A 161 8.87 18.99 12.51
CA GLU A 161 10.16 19.69 12.48
C GLU A 161 11.26 18.84 11.83
N LEU A 162 12.22 19.50 11.18
CA LEU A 162 13.42 18.85 10.66
C LEU A 162 14.27 18.29 11.82
N VAL A 163 14.57 16.99 11.77
CA VAL A 163 15.37 16.28 12.80
C VAL A 163 16.70 15.78 12.27
N ILE A 164 16.77 15.39 10.99
CA ILE A 164 18.02 15.06 10.31
C ILE A 164 18.28 16.15 9.25
N PRO A 165 19.43 16.84 9.28
CA PRO A 165 19.71 17.97 8.41
C PRO A 165 19.86 17.56 6.93
N TYR A 166 19.66 18.52 6.04
CA TYR A 166 19.90 18.34 4.60
C TYR A 166 21.37 18.04 4.35
N ARG A 167 21.66 16.83 3.87
CA ARG A 167 23.02 16.38 3.54
C ARG A 167 23.05 15.37 2.41
N TYR A 168 21.95 14.66 2.20
CA TYR A 168 21.95 13.45 1.40
C TYR A 168 21.41 13.70 0.00
N GLY A 169 22.08 13.11 -0.98
CA GLY A 169 21.44 12.73 -2.22
C GLY A 169 20.55 11.52 -1.95
N ALA A 170 19.43 11.46 -2.64
CA ALA A 170 18.50 10.34 -2.53
C ALA A 170 17.69 10.20 -3.81
N TYR A 171 18.39 10.41 -4.94
CA TYR A 171 17.81 10.48 -6.26
C TYR A 171 16.60 11.44 -6.28
N ASP A 172 15.76 11.45 -7.30
CA ASP A 172 14.73 12.48 -7.51
C ASP A 172 13.63 12.54 -6.42
N ARG A 173 13.64 11.66 -5.40
CA ARG A 173 12.47 11.40 -4.55
C ARG A 173 12.74 11.31 -3.04
N GLY A 174 13.96 11.49 -2.54
CA GLY A 174 14.27 11.24 -1.12
C GLY A 174 14.40 9.74 -0.87
N ALA A 175 14.97 9.30 0.26
CA ALA A 175 15.13 7.86 0.55
C ALA A 175 14.20 7.45 1.69
N ASN A 176 13.47 6.35 1.53
CA ASN A 176 12.56 5.80 2.54
C ASN A 176 13.37 5.15 3.65
N PHE A 177 12.87 5.20 4.89
CA PHE A 177 13.25 4.17 5.85
C PHE A 177 12.46 2.91 5.55
N CYS A 178 13.19 1.80 5.59
CA CYS A 178 12.71 0.43 5.52
C CYS A 178 13.41 -0.33 6.66
N GLU A 179 12.64 -0.96 7.53
CA GLU A 179 13.13 -1.64 8.75
C GLU A 179 13.99 -0.74 9.67
N GLY A 180 13.68 0.56 9.70
CA GLY A 180 14.41 1.55 10.52
C GLY A 180 15.71 2.08 9.92
N TYR A 181 15.99 1.79 8.63
CA TYR A 181 17.14 2.32 7.91
C TYR A 181 16.78 2.94 6.57
N ALA A 182 17.38 4.08 6.24
CA ALA A 182 17.33 4.68 4.91
C ALA A 182 18.67 4.50 4.19
N ALA A 183 18.61 4.08 2.93
CA ALA A 183 19.77 3.96 2.06
C ALA A 183 20.04 5.31 1.37
N VAL A 184 21.05 6.02 1.84
CA VAL A 184 21.38 7.40 1.43
C VAL A 184 22.79 7.48 0.90
N TYR A 185 23.10 8.53 0.16
CA TYR A 185 24.46 8.78 -0.32
C TYR A 185 24.82 10.27 -0.27
N THR A 186 26.12 10.54 -0.40
CA THR A 186 26.63 11.89 -0.64
C THR A 186 27.19 11.97 -2.05
N GLU A 187 27.07 13.13 -2.67
CA GLU A 187 27.57 13.40 -4.01
C GLU A 187 28.38 14.69 -4.05
N ASP A 188 29.24 14.82 -5.08
CA ASP A 188 29.96 16.06 -5.36
C ASP A 188 29.14 17.01 -6.25
N GLU A 189 29.70 18.19 -6.54
CA GLU A 189 29.06 19.21 -7.40
C GLU A 189 28.77 18.73 -8.84
N ASN A 190 29.27 17.56 -9.25
CA ASN A 190 29.04 16.95 -10.56
C ASN A 190 28.10 15.73 -10.50
N TYR A 191 27.36 15.53 -9.40
CA TYR A 191 26.45 14.39 -9.16
C TYR A 191 27.18 13.03 -9.15
N VAL A 192 28.46 13.04 -8.78
CA VAL A 192 29.22 11.80 -8.62
C VAL A 192 29.08 11.35 -7.17
N ILE A 193 28.47 10.19 -6.97
CA ILE A 193 28.35 9.53 -5.67
C ILE A 193 29.75 9.32 -5.07
N GLN A 194 29.92 9.79 -3.83
CA GLN A 194 31.16 9.68 -3.08
C GLN A 194 31.10 8.52 -2.09
N GLU A 195 30.08 8.52 -1.23
CA GLU A 195 29.91 7.54 -0.15
C GLU A 195 28.43 7.19 0.01
N CYS A 196 28.15 5.90 0.22
CA CYS A 196 26.82 5.35 0.49
C CYS A 196 26.73 4.88 1.95
N TYR A 197 25.58 5.11 2.59
CA TYR A 197 25.35 4.79 4.00
C TYR A 197 23.98 4.17 4.21
N LEU A 198 23.89 3.28 5.19
CA LEU A 198 22.64 3.06 5.91
C LEU A 198 22.55 4.10 7.04
N LEU A 199 21.53 4.95 6.96
CA LEU A 199 21.18 5.95 7.95
C LEU A 199 20.08 5.39 8.85
N ASN A 200 20.27 5.39 10.17
CA ASN A 200 19.22 4.99 11.10
C ASN A 200 18.35 6.18 11.55
N GLU A 201 17.24 5.92 12.24
CA GLU A 201 16.29 6.95 12.69
C GLU A 201 16.90 7.97 13.69
N ALA A 202 18.02 7.64 14.33
CA ALA A 202 18.76 8.56 15.19
C ALA A 202 19.70 9.49 14.41
N GLY A 203 19.80 9.32 13.08
CA GLY A 203 20.72 10.06 12.22
C GLY A 203 22.16 9.52 12.23
N GLU A 204 22.37 8.29 12.71
CA GLU A 204 23.69 7.66 12.71
C GLU A 204 23.96 6.98 11.36
N GLU A 205 25.15 7.22 10.82
CA GLU A 205 25.58 6.75 9.49
C GLU A 205 26.45 5.49 9.63
N THR A 206 26.09 4.44 8.90
CA THR A 206 26.93 3.24 8.74
C THR A 206 27.36 3.13 7.27
N PRO A 207 28.65 3.37 6.94
CA PRO A 207 29.10 3.37 5.55
C PRO A 207 29.11 1.95 4.96
N LEU A 208 28.81 1.83 3.68
CA LEU A 208 29.06 0.60 2.92
C LEU A 208 30.57 0.29 2.82
N PRO A 209 30.95 -0.98 2.57
CA PRO A 209 32.34 -1.33 2.29
C PRO A 209 32.91 -0.56 1.08
N ASP A 210 34.21 -0.26 1.12
CA ASP A 210 34.92 0.42 0.04
C ASP A 210 34.65 -0.22 -1.33
N GLY A 211 34.30 0.62 -2.32
CA GLY A 211 34.02 0.19 -3.70
C GLY A 211 32.64 -0.44 -3.90
N MET A 212 31.76 -0.43 -2.90
CA MET A 212 30.37 -0.89 -3.02
C MET A 212 29.37 0.27 -3.08
N GLN A 213 28.26 0.02 -3.78
CA GLN A 213 27.11 0.91 -3.88
C GLN A 213 25.82 0.10 -3.71
N PHE A 214 24.67 0.75 -3.52
CA PHE A 214 23.38 0.06 -3.53
C PHE A 214 23.09 -0.48 -4.94
N ALA A 215 22.61 -1.72 -5.03
CA ALA A 215 22.37 -2.37 -6.32
C ALA A 215 21.17 -1.75 -7.06
N ASN A 216 20.12 -1.40 -6.33
CA ASN A 216 19.01 -0.59 -6.83
C ASN A 216 19.23 0.87 -6.44
N ILE A 217 19.26 1.76 -7.44
CA ILE A 217 19.47 3.20 -7.21
C ILE A 217 18.16 3.99 -7.14
N TYR A 218 17.01 3.42 -7.49
CA TYR A 218 15.76 4.19 -7.50
C TYR A 218 15.07 4.20 -6.15
N ASP A 219 15.01 3.06 -5.46
CA ASP A 219 14.45 2.98 -4.10
C ASP A 219 15.04 1.79 -3.32
N PRO A 220 16.34 1.87 -2.94
CA PRO A 220 16.97 0.81 -2.15
C PRO A 220 16.33 0.71 -0.76
N CYS A 221 15.87 -0.48 -0.39
CA CYS A 221 15.30 -0.75 0.93
C CYS A 221 15.99 -1.93 1.63
N VAL A 222 16.08 -1.83 2.96
CA VAL A 222 16.42 -2.99 3.78
C VAL A 222 15.18 -3.89 3.84
N SER A 223 15.38 -5.18 3.59
CA SER A 223 14.33 -6.19 3.73
C SER A 223 14.89 -7.43 4.40
N GLU A 224 14.23 -7.89 5.46
CA GLU A 224 14.65 -9.00 6.31
C GLU A 224 16.07 -8.82 6.88
N GLY A 225 16.44 -7.58 7.20
CA GLY A 225 17.73 -7.19 7.74
C GLY A 225 18.89 -7.19 6.74
N LEU A 226 18.61 -7.37 5.44
CA LEU A 226 19.59 -7.36 4.35
C LEU A 226 19.27 -6.27 3.32
N ILE A 227 20.31 -5.81 2.62
CA ILE A 227 20.17 -4.89 1.49
C ILE A 227 21.10 -5.28 0.35
N ALA A 228 20.60 -5.20 -0.89
CA ALA A 228 21.35 -5.53 -2.08
C ALA A 228 22.42 -4.46 -2.37
N VAL A 229 23.67 -4.90 -2.55
CA VAL A 229 24.82 -4.04 -2.85
C VAL A 229 25.58 -4.55 -4.08
N ALA A 230 26.14 -3.65 -4.86
CA ALA A 230 26.93 -3.96 -6.05
C ALA A 230 28.40 -3.57 -5.85
N ASP A 231 29.32 -4.39 -6.36
CA ASP A 231 30.74 -4.05 -6.44
C ASP A 231 31.07 -3.18 -7.67
N GLU A 232 32.33 -2.77 -7.80
CA GLU A 232 32.82 -1.95 -8.94
C GLU A 232 32.62 -2.60 -10.33
N ASN A 233 32.38 -3.92 -10.38
CA ASN A 233 32.11 -4.65 -11.62
C ASN A 233 30.60 -4.81 -11.89
N GLY A 234 29.74 -4.25 -11.04
CA GLY A 234 28.29 -4.40 -11.10
C GLY A 234 27.80 -5.78 -10.66
N ARG A 235 28.62 -6.56 -9.93
CA ARG A 235 28.14 -7.83 -9.36
C ARG A 235 27.38 -7.55 -8.08
N VAL A 236 26.22 -8.16 -7.93
CA VAL A 236 25.33 -7.95 -6.78
C VAL A 236 25.59 -9.01 -5.70
N GLY A 237 25.55 -8.56 -4.46
CA GLY A 237 25.58 -9.33 -3.22
C GLY A 237 24.70 -8.66 -2.17
N TYR A 238 24.88 -8.99 -0.90
CA TYR A 238 24.07 -8.45 0.19
C TYR A 238 24.89 -8.08 1.41
N CYS A 239 24.54 -6.95 2.01
CA CYS A 239 25.04 -6.51 3.31
C CYS A 239 23.93 -6.61 4.37
N ASN A 240 24.30 -6.82 5.62
CA ASN A 240 23.40 -6.61 6.76
C ASN A 240 23.29 -5.12 7.12
N THR A 241 22.45 -4.79 8.11
CA THR A 241 22.26 -3.41 8.61
C THR A 241 23.49 -2.81 9.32
N ALA A 242 24.51 -3.62 9.62
CA ALA A 242 25.83 -3.15 10.06
C ALA A 242 26.79 -2.91 8.88
N CYS A 243 26.28 -2.97 7.63
CA CYS A 243 27.02 -2.88 6.38
C CYS A 243 28.12 -3.94 6.23
N GLU A 244 27.99 -5.09 6.91
CA GLU A 244 28.87 -6.23 6.73
C GLU A 244 28.38 -7.10 5.59
N VAL A 245 29.28 -7.50 4.68
CA VAL A 245 28.95 -8.38 3.57
C VAL A 245 28.56 -9.76 4.09
N VAL A 246 27.28 -10.12 3.94
CA VAL A 246 26.74 -11.45 4.29
C VAL A 246 26.87 -12.38 3.09
N ILE A 247 26.52 -11.88 1.91
CA ILE A 247 26.65 -12.61 0.65
C ILE A 247 27.55 -11.81 -0.28
N ALA A 248 28.73 -12.36 -0.58
CA ALA A 248 29.69 -11.68 -1.43
C ALA A 248 29.11 -11.41 -2.84
N PRO A 249 29.40 -10.24 -3.43
CA PRO A 249 29.07 -9.92 -4.82
C PRO A 249 29.40 -11.04 -5.80
N GLN A 250 28.38 -11.67 -6.36
CA GLN A 250 28.54 -12.82 -7.25
C GLN A 250 27.38 -13.02 -8.22
N PHE A 251 26.33 -12.20 -8.16
CA PHE A 251 25.16 -12.25 -9.03
C PHE A 251 25.22 -11.12 -10.05
N ALA A 252 24.55 -11.27 -11.18
CA ALA A 252 24.39 -10.20 -12.16
C ALA A 252 23.34 -9.18 -11.69
N GLU A 253 22.25 -9.66 -11.08
CA GLU A 253 21.14 -8.87 -10.53
C GLU A 253 20.59 -9.62 -9.30
N ALA A 254 19.90 -8.92 -8.40
CA ALA A 254 19.29 -9.51 -7.21
C ALA A 254 18.07 -8.69 -6.76
N GLU A 255 17.00 -9.36 -6.37
CA GLU A 255 15.78 -8.77 -5.79
C GLU A 255 15.86 -8.70 -4.27
N ASP A 256 15.03 -7.89 -3.62
CA ASP A 256 14.99 -7.81 -2.16
C ASP A 256 14.52 -9.14 -1.52
N PHE A 257 14.99 -9.41 -0.30
CA PHE A 257 14.57 -10.60 0.45
C PHE A 257 13.09 -10.51 0.84
N SER A 258 12.35 -11.61 0.73
CA SER A 258 10.98 -11.73 1.23
C SER A 258 10.64 -13.19 1.53
N GLY A 259 10.11 -13.43 2.73
CA GLY A 259 9.74 -14.75 3.20
C GLY A 259 10.93 -15.70 3.39
N GLY A 260 12.13 -15.20 3.70
CA GLY A 260 13.31 -16.03 3.92
C GLY A 260 14.29 -16.13 2.75
N TYR A 261 13.91 -15.59 1.59
CA TYR A 261 14.53 -15.90 0.30
C TYR A 261 14.66 -14.68 -0.61
N ALA A 262 15.53 -14.76 -1.61
CA ALA A 262 15.66 -13.76 -2.66
C ALA A 262 15.87 -14.40 -4.03
N ALA A 263 15.32 -13.77 -5.07
CA ALA A 263 15.62 -14.10 -6.46
C ALA A 263 16.92 -13.44 -6.90
N VAL A 264 17.78 -14.20 -7.58
CA VAL A 264 19.07 -13.73 -8.08
C VAL A 264 19.32 -14.20 -9.50
N LYS A 265 19.99 -13.35 -10.27
CA LYS A 265 20.42 -13.66 -11.63
C LYS A 265 21.87 -14.08 -11.63
N PHE A 266 22.16 -15.28 -12.10
CA PHE A 266 23.54 -15.76 -12.26
C PHE A 266 24.15 -15.29 -13.59
N SER A 267 23.35 -15.24 -14.65
CA SER A 267 23.73 -14.80 -16.00
C SER A 267 22.52 -14.29 -16.78
N GLU A 268 22.70 -13.80 -18.02
CA GLU A 268 21.60 -13.27 -18.85
C GLU A 268 20.40 -14.24 -18.96
N GLU A 269 20.64 -15.55 -18.96
CA GLU A 269 19.62 -16.59 -19.14
C GLU A 269 19.39 -17.47 -17.90
N GLU A 270 20.11 -17.25 -16.80
CA GLU A 270 20.05 -18.13 -15.62
C GLU A 270 19.68 -17.35 -14.37
N TRP A 271 18.52 -17.69 -13.80
CA TRP A 271 18.03 -17.20 -12.52
C TRP A 271 18.05 -18.30 -11.47
N GLY A 272 17.94 -17.92 -10.22
CA GLY A 272 17.71 -18.88 -9.15
C GLY A 272 17.42 -18.22 -7.83
N ILE A 273 17.19 -19.05 -6.83
CA ILE A 273 16.71 -18.64 -5.52
C ILE A 273 17.77 -18.95 -4.49
N ILE A 274 17.96 -18.01 -3.56
CA ILE A 274 18.89 -18.16 -2.45
C ILE A 274 18.19 -17.97 -1.11
N ASP A 275 18.74 -18.59 -0.06
CA ASP A 275 18.43 -18.24 1.34
C ASP A 275 19.30 -17.06 1.83
N HIS A 276 19.06 -16.62 3.07
CA HIS A 276 19.82 -15.57 3.75
C HIS A 276 21.33 -15.84 3.90
N ALA A 277 21.76 -17.10 3.77
CA ALA A 277 23.17 -17.47 3.79
C ALA A 277 23.78 -17.49 2.38
N GLY A 278 22.99 -17.21 1.34
CA GLY A 278 23.39 -17.27 -0.06
C GLY A 278 23.43 -18.69 -0.63
N ASN A 279 22.86 -19.69 0.06
CA ASN A 279 22.79 -21.04 -0.47
C ASN A 279 21.79 -21.07 -1.62
N VAL A 280 22.20 -21.58 -2.77
CA VAL A 280 21.32 -21.72 -3.94
C VAL A 280 20.37 -22.89 -3.73
N LEU A 281 19.08 -22.59 -3.66
CA LEU A 281 18.00 -23.57 -3.46
C LEU A 281 17.45 -24.06 -4.80
N MET A 282 17.48 -23.20 -5.82
CA MET A 282 16.95 -23.49 -7.15
C MET A 282 17.72 -22.72 -8.21
N ARG A 283 17.79 -23.29 -9.42
CA ARG A 283 18.20 -22.59 -10.65
C ARG A 283 17.25 -22.90 -11.79
N THR A 284 17.05 -21.94 -12.68
CA THR A 284 16.17 -22.04 -13.84
C THR A 284 16.70 -21.21 -15.01
N ASN A 285 16.43 -21.68 -16.23
CA ASN A 285 16.68 -20.95 -17.47
C ASN A 285 15.37 -20.58 -18.19
N ALA A 286 14.24 -20.69 -17.48
CA ALA A 286 12.96 -20.28 -18.04
C ALA A 286 12.98 -18.77 -18.33
N PRO A 287 12.33 -18.33 -19.43
CA PRO A 287 12.25 -16.91 -19.76
C PRO A 287 11.62 -16.14 -18.60
N TYR A 288 12.20 -14.97 -18.34
CA TYR A 288 12.02 -14.17 -17.13
C TYR A 288 10.61 -13.54 -17.07
N ASP A 289 9.73 -14.16 -16.28
CA ASP A 289 8.53 -13.56 -15.70
C ASP A 289 8.35 -14.23 -14.32
N HIS A 290 8.95 -13.66 -13.28
CA HIS A 290 8.94 -14.23 -11.93
C HIS A 290 8.47 -13.23 -10.89
N TYR A 291 7.55 -13.68 -10.04
CA TYR A 291 7.11 -13.00 -8.83
C TYR A 291 7.45 -13.87 -7.62
N MET A 292 8.08 -13.28 -6.60
CA MET A 292 8.41 -13.93 -5.33
C MET A 292 7.61 -13.25 -4.21
N GLN A 293 6.82 -14.02 -3.48
CA GLN A 293 6.24 -13.55 -2.22
C GLN A 293 5.90 -14.73 -1.31
N ASN A 294 6.13 -14.58 -0.01
CA ASN A 294 5.81 -15.59 1.03
C ASN A 294 6.46 -16.97 0.81
N GLY A 295 7.66 -17.04 0.21
CA GLY A 295 8.39 -18.30 -0.01
C GLY A 295 7.91 -19.17 -1.18
N TYR A 296 7.09 -18.61 -2.07
CA TYR A 296 6.60 -19.27 -3.28
C TYR A 296 7.20 -18.71 -4.56
N TYR A 297 7.45 -19.62 -5.52
CA TYR A 297 7.96 -19.29 -6.86
C TYR A 297 7.08 -19.87 -7.94
N VAL A 298 6.79 -19.07 -8.95
CA VAL A 298 6.05 -19.49 -10.15
C VAL A 298 7.03 -19.52 -11.33
N LEU A 299 7.19 -20.70 -11.93
CA LEU A 299 8.07 -20.92 -13.08
C LEU A 299 7.26 -21.35 -14.31
N PRO A 300 7.61 -20.90 -15.52
CA PRO A 300 7.13 -21.53 -16.75
C PRO A 300 7.43 -23.04 -16.79
N ALA A 301 6.46 -23.82 -17.22
CA ALA A 301 6.55 -25.27 -17.45
C ALA A 301 6.26 -25.61 -18.93
N GLU A 302 6.42 -26.88 -19.31
CA GLU A 302 6.09 -27.34 -20.67
C GLU A 302 4.60 -27.13 -20.99
N ASN A 303 4.27 -26.88 -22.28
CA ASN A 303 2.91 -26.67 -22.80
C ASN A 303 2.15 -25.48 -22.20
N ASP A 304 2.82 -24.35 -22.01
CA ASP A 304 2.24 -23.11 -21.47
C ASP A 304 1.69 -23.27 -20.02
N GLY A 305 2.10 -24.31 -19.30
CA GLY A 305 1.79 -24.51 -17.89
C GLY A 305 2.73 -23.71 -16.97
N LEU A 306 2.41 -23.64 -15.68
CA LEU A 306 3.31 -23.09 -14.65
C LEU A 306 3.64 -24.16 -13.59
N THR A 307 4.79 -24.05 -12.93
CA THR A 307 5.16 -24.84 -11.76
C THR A 307 5.27 -23.92 -10.56
N MET A 308 4.60 -24.27 -9.47
CA MET A 308 4.71 -23.56 -8.21
C MET A 308 5.66 -24.30 -7.27
N CYS A 309 6.61 -23.59 -6.67
CA CYS A 309 7.54 -24.15 -5.70
C CYS A 309 7.32 -23.50 -4.35
N HIS A 310 7.22 -24.29 -3.29
CA HIS A 310 7.28 -23.81 -1.92
C HIS A 310 8.63 -24.16 -1.30
N VAL A 311 9.41 -23.14 -0.93
CA VAL A 311 10.82 -23.35 -0.61
C VAL A 311 11.06 -23.85 0.80
N GLU A 312 10.21 -23.53 1.79
CA GLU A 312 10.35 -24.07 3.15
C GLU A 312 10.12 -25.59 3.24
N GLN A 313 9.25 -26.13 2.38
CA GLN A 313 8.96 -27.57 2.36
C GLN A 313 9.83 -28.34 1.36
N GLY A 314 10.56 -27.63 0.49
CA GLY A 314 11.35 -28.24 -0.58
C GLY A 314 10.51 -29.06 -1.57
N GLU A 315 9.19 -28.89 -1.56
CA GLU A 315 8.25 -29.58 -2.44
C GLU A 315 7.93 -28.69 -3.63
N LEU A 316 8.26 -29.20 -4.81
CA LEU A 316 7.81 -28.67 -6.09
C LEU A 316 6.48 -29.36 -6.42
N PHE A 317 5.43 -28.58 -6.68
CA PHE A 317 4.23 -29.11 -7.30
C PHE A 317 3.96 -28.37 -8.61
N THR A 318 3.78 -29.14 -9.66
CA THR A 318 3.48 -28.58 -10.97
C THR A 318 1.97 -28.40 -11.10
N LEU A 319 1.54 -27.16 -11.33
CA LEU A 319 0.15 -26.82 -11.54
C LEU A 319 -0.12 -26.65 -13.03
N GLN A 320 -0.66 -27.69 -13.65
CA GLN A 320 -1.03 -27.67 -15.06
C GLN A 320 -2.47 -27.18 -15.21
N ILE A 321 -2.62 -25.90 -15.54
CA ILE A 321 -3.90 -25.31 -15.93
C ILE A 321 -3.86 -25.02 -17.42
N GLU A 322 -4.89 -25.45 -18.15
CA GLU A 322 -4.97 -25.24 -19.59
C GLU A 322 -5.17 -23.76 -19.93
N ASN A 323 -4.40 -23.25 -20.91
CA ASN A 323 -4.42 -21.85 -21.36
C ASN A 323 -4.20 -20.82 -20.24
N LEU A 324 -3.36 -21.17 -19.29
CA LEU A 324 -3.00 -20.30 -18.21
C LEU A 324 -2.23 -19.07 -18.72
N VAL A 325 -2.57 -17.90 -18.20
CA VAL A 325 -1.97 -16.62 -18.57
C VAL A 325 -1.21 -16.05 -17.40
N GLU A 326 -1.88 -15.97 -16.25
CA GLU A 326 -1.38 -15.23 -15.11
C GLU A 326 -1.76 -15.91 -13.79
N PHE A 327 -0.94 -15.63 -12.79
CA PHE A 327 -1.04 -16.16 -11.44
C PHE A 327 -0.68 -15.05 -10.45
N TRP A 328 -1.55 -14.77 -9.50
CA TRP A 328 -1.30 -13.75 -8.50
C TRP A 328 -0.63 -14.31 -7.25
N LYS A 329 -0.06 -13.41 -6.47
CA LYS A 329 0.59 -13.67 -5.18
C LYS A 329 -0.30 -14.57 -4.29
N PRO A 330 0.21 -15.70 -3.77
CA PRO A 330 -0.52 -16.49 -2.81
C PRO A 330 -0.61 -15.77 -1.47
N GLU A 331 -1.78 -15.83 -0.86
CA GLU A 331 -2.10 -15.11 0.36
C GLU A 331 -1.67 -15.87 1.62
N ARG A 332 -1.80 -15.21 2.78
CA ARG A 332 -1.55 -15.81 4.10
C ARG A 332 -2.40 -17.05 4.39
N ASN A 333 -3.60 -17.16 3.80
CA ASN A 333 -4.46 -18.34 3.95
C ASN A 333 -4.09 -19.49 2.99
N GLY A 334 -3.12 -19.29 2.08
CA GLY A 334 -2.71 -20.28 1.10
C GLY A 334 -3.64 -20.41 -0.11
N LEU A 335 -4.46 -19.39 -0.40
CA LEU A 335 -5.19 -19.27 -1.65
C LEU A 335 -4.45 -18.37 -2.62
N CYS A 336 -4.71 -18.60 -3.90
CA CYS A 336 -4.04 -17.94 -5.00
C CYS A 336 -5.02 -17.78 -6.16
N ILE A 337 -5.05 -16.59 -6.75
CA ILE A 337 -5.86 -16.31 -7.94
C ILE A 337 -5.08 -16.77 -9.15
N TYR A 338 -5.76 -17.38 -10.12
CA TYR A 338 -5.19 -17.73 -11.42
C TYR A 338 -6.08 -17.24 -12.54
N GLN A 339 -5.52 -16.94 -13.70
CA GLN A 339 -6.27 -16.51 -14.88
C GLN A 339 -5.90 -17.33 -16.11
N THR A 340 -6.93 -17.77 -16.83
CA THR A 340 -6.82 -18.48 -18.10
C THR A 340 -7.35 -17.62 -19.24
N ASN A 341 -6.85 -17.80 -20.46
CA ASN A 341 -7.40 -17.19 -21.66
C ASN A 341 -8.03 -18.26 -22.56
N THR A 342 -9.31 -18.11 -22.84
CA THR A 342 -9.97 -18.89 -23.89
C THR A 342 -10.51 -17.96 -24.96
N LYS A 343 -9.85 -17.86 -26.12
CA LYS A 343 -10.32 -17.07 -27.29
C LYS A 343 -10.44 -15.57 -27.00
N ASP A 344 -9.37 -14.96 -26.48
CA ASP A 344 -9.28 -13.54 -26.12
C ASP A 344 -10.20 -13.17 -24.94
N ASP A 345 -10.52 -14.16 -24.11
CA ASP A 345 -11.44 -14.02 -23.00
C ASP A 345 -10.76 -14.52 -21.72
N TYR A 346 -10.32 -13.58 -20.90
CA TYR A 346 -9.59 -13.84 -19.68
C TYR A 346 -10.57 -14.21 -18.58
N ARG A 347 -10.27 -15.27 -17.83
CA ARG A 347 -11.13 -15.79 -16.77
C ARG A 347 -10.30 -16.12 -15.56
N CYS A 348 -10.70 -15.65 -14.40
CA CYS A 348 -10.07 -15.96 -13.15
C CYS A 348 -10.82 -17.02 -12.33
N GLY A 349 -10.02 -17.77 -11.58
CA GLY A 349 -10.43 -18.73 -10.57
C GLY A 349 -9.51 -18.66 -9.36
N VAL A 350 -9.75 -19.56 -8.40
CA VAL A 350 -8.96 -19.65 -7.16
C VAL A 350 -8.42 -21.06 -7.05
N VAL A 351 -7.16 -21.19 -6.67
CA VAL A 351 -6.47 -22.45 -6.42
C VAL A 351 -5.76 -22.37 -5.07
N ASN A 352 -5.62 -23.49 -4.39
CA ASN A 352 -4.83 -23.54 -3.16
C ASN A 352 -3.35 -23.87 -3.43
N MET A 353 -2.52 -23.80 -2.38
CA MET A 353 -1.09 -24.15 -2.45
C MET A 353 -0.80 -25.64 -2.65
N GLN A 354 -1.80 -26.48 -2.90
CA GLN A 354 -1.61 -27.88 -3.30
C GLN A 354 -1.96 -28.09 -4.79
N GLY A 355 -2.36 -27.03 -5.49
CA GLY A 355 -2.81 -27.09 -6.88
C GLY A 355 -4.25 -27.58 -7.05
N GLU A 356 -5.04 -27.64 -5.97
CA GLU A 356 -6.46 -27.98 -6.04
C GLU A 356 -7.27 -26.74 -6.43
N ILE A 357 -8.02 -26.85 -7.53
CA ILE A 357 -8.91 -25.77 -8.00
C ILE A 357 -10.07 -25.63 -7.02
N ILE A 358 -10.12 -24.49 -6.35
CA ILE A 358 -11.16 -24.11 -5.39
C ILE A 358 -12.33 -23.42 -6.10
N SER A 359 -12.03 -22.53 -7.04
CA SER A 359 -12.98 -21.95 -7.98
C SER A 359 -12.45 -22.10 -9.39
N GLU A 360 -13.23 -22.71 -10.26
CA GLU A 360 -12.93 -22.76 -11.69
C GLU A 360 -12.80 -21.33 -12.27
N ALA A 361 -12.05 -21.22 -13.37
CA ALA A 361 -11.84 -19.98 -14.10
C ALA A 361 -13.13 -19.56 -14.84
N LYS A 362 -14.03 -18.89 -14.14
CA LYS A 362 -15.37 -18.51 -14.65
C LYS A 362 -15.67 -17.01 -14.59
N TRP A 363 -14.88 -16.23 -13.87
CA TRP A 363 -15.15 -14.80 -13.65
C TRP A 363 -14.18 -13.88 -14.37
N TRP A 364 -14.58 -12.64 -14.66
CA TRP A 364 -13.63 -11.56 -14.95
C TRP A 364 -13.03 -11.01 -13.66
N LEU A 365 -11.76 -10.59 -13.74
CA LEU A 365 -11.17 -9.68 -12.77
C LEU A 365 -11.47 -8.25 -13.23
N PRO A 366 -11.97 -7.36 -12.36
CA PRO A 366 -12.21 -5.97 -12.74
C PRO A 366 -10.93 -5.26 -13.23
N GLU A 367 -10.96 -4.68 -14.43
CA GLU A 367 -9.80 -4.02 -15.08
C GLU A 367 -9.23 -2.80 -14.31
N LYS A 368 -9.99 -2.22 -13.36
CA LYS A 368 -9.64 -0.95 -12.69
C LYS A 368 -8.80 -1.10 -11.42
N LEU A 369 -8.32 -2.29 -11.14
CA LEU A 369 -7.64 -2.60 -9.90
C LEU A 369 -6.12 -2.66 -10.16
N PRO A 370 -5.30 -1.73 -9.61
CA PRO A 370 -3.86 -1.87 -9.67
C PRO A 370 -3.46 -3.15 -8.94
N MET A 371 -3.04 -4.16 -9.70
CA MET A 371 -2.94 -5.55 -9.25
C MET A 371 -1.82 -5.79 -8.22
N ASP A 372 -0.95 -4.80 -7.99
CA ASP A 372 0.19 -4.92 -7.09
C ASP A 372 -0.19 -4.87 -5.59
N ASP A 373 -1.36 -4.31 -5.26
CA ASP A 373 -1.80 -4.01 -3.88
C ASP A 373 -3.03 -4.81 -3.39
N HIS A 374 -3.56 -5.75 -4.17
CA HIS A 374 -4.72 -6.54 -3.75
C HIS A 374 -4.35 -7.61 -2.74
N TYR A 375 -4.67 -7.34 -1.47
CA TYR A 375 -4.73 -8.33 -0.41
C TYR A 375 -6.14 -8.89 -0.35
N PHE A 376 -6.36 -10.10 -0.89
CA PHE A 376 -7.61 -10.81 -0.66
C PHE A 376 -7.73 -11.11 0.83
N SER A 377 -8.76 -10.55 1.43
CA SER A 377 -9.06 -10.62 2.87
C SER A 377 -10.16 -11.67 3.13
N GLY A 378 -10.03 -12.84 2.50
CA GLY A 378 -11.01 -13.92 2.55
C GLY A 378 -12.14 -13.82 1.50
N VAL A 379 -12.17 -12.74 0.71
CA VAL A 379 -13.14 -12.49 -0.37
C VAL A 379 -12.46 -11.83 -1.57
N LEU A 380 -12.76 -12.29 -2.79
CA LEU A 380 -12.28 -11.70 -4.06
C LEU A 380 -13.41 -10.95 -4.74
N LEU A 381 -13.17 -9.69 -5.13
CA LEU A 381 -14.04 -9.00 -6.07
C LEU A 381 -13.91 -9.60 -7.47
N VAL A 382 -15.05 -9.99 -8.03
CA VAL A 382 -15.17 -10.61 -9.35
C VAL A 382 -16.27 -9.93 -10.16
N GLN A 383 -16.22 -10.10 -11.48
CA GLN A 383 -17.27 -9.64 -12.39
C GLN A 383 -17.79 -10.81 -13.24
N ASP A 384 -19.10 -10.90 -13.37
CA ASP A 384 -19.77 -11.93 -14.17
C ASP A 384 -19.67 -11.58 -15.67
N PRO A 385 -19.08 -12.46 -16.50
CA PRO A 385 -18.90 -12.20 -17.93
C PRO A 385 -20.18 -12.15 -18.78
N GLU A 386 -21.26 -12.79 -18.31
CA GLU A 386 -22.54 -12.85 -19.03
C GLU A 386 -23.38 -11.61 -18.76
N THR A 387 -23.34 -11.11 -17.53
CA THR A 387 -24.18 -9.99 -17.07
C THR A 387 -23.44 -8.68 -16.93
N GLY A 388 -22.11 -8.71 -16.78
CA GLY A 388 -21.29 -7.55 -16.45
C GLY A 388 -21.44 -7.08 -15.00
N LEU A 389 -22.19 -7.81 -14.15
CA LEU A 389 -22.41 -7.44 -12.76
C LEU A 389 -21.24 -7.89 -11.88
N TYR A 390 -20.97 -7.10 -10.85
CA TYR A 390 -19.94 -7.40 -9.85
C TYR A 390 -20.48 -8.34 -8.77
N ASN A 391 -19.59 -9.08 -8.14
CA ASN A 391 -19.88 -9.84 -6.93
C ASN A 391 -18.57 -10.14 -6.18
N TYR A 392 -18.67 -10.85 -5.07
CA TYR A 392 -17.52 -11.35 -4.35
C TYR A 392 -17.59 -12.87 -4.29
N ILE A 393 -16.45 -13.55 -4.36
CA ILE A 393 -16.35 -14.97 -4.01
C ILE A 393 -15.60 -15.15 -2.71
N ASN A 394 -16.11 -16.05 -1.87
CA ASN A 394 -15.41 -16.44 -0.64
C ASN A 394 -14.26 -17.44 -0.95
N GLU A 395 -13.56 -17.86 0.10
CA GLU A 395 -12.52 -18.90 0.07
C GLU A 395 -12.93 -20.26 -0.51
N ARG A 396 -14.21 -20.47 -0.83
CA ARG A 396 -14.74 -21.69 -1.48
C ARG A 396 -15.21 -21.45 -2.91
N GLY A 397 -15.01 -20.24 -3.45
CA GLY A 397 -15.49 -19.88 -4.78
C GLY A 397 -17.00 -19.62 -4.86
N GLU A 398 -17.68 -19.52 -3.72
CA GLU A 398 -19.13 -19.29 -3.64
C GLU A 398 -19.41 -17.79 -3.67
N LEU A 399 -20.43 -17.38 -4.45
CA LEU A 399 -20.87 -15.99 -4.51
C LEU A 399 -21.38 -15.53 -3.15
N LEU A 400 -20.97 -14.33 -2.75
CA LEU A 400 -21.28 -13.75 -1.46
C LEU A 400 -22.74 -13.28 -1.37
N THR A 401 -23.30 -12.78 -2.48
CA THR A 401 -24.65 -12.19 -2.49
C THR A 401 -25.37 -12.43 -3.81
N THR A 402 -26.69 -12.22 -3.80
CA THR A 402 -27.54 -12.24 -5.00
C THR A 402 -27.95 -10.84 -5.46
N LEU A 403 -27.38 -9.78 -4.87
CA LEU A 403 -27.62 -8.40 -5.28
C LEU A 403 -27.08 -8.17 -6.72
N PRO A 404 -27.81 -7.46 -7.58
CA PRO A 404 -27.35 -7.14 -8.93
C PRO A 404 -26.41 -5.93 -8.90
N ILE A 405 -25.18 -6.12 -8.42
CA ILE A 405 -24.23 -5.03 -8.20
C ILE A 405 -23.68 -4.54 -9.55
N SER A 406 -23.92 -3.27 -9.89
CA SER A 406 -23.44 -2.64 -11.11
C SER A 406 -22.03 -2.03 -10.97
N TYR A 407 -21.60 -1.73 -9.73
CA TYR A 407 -20.25 -1.30 -9.41
C TYR A 407 -19.88 -1.67 -7.97
N ALA A 408 -18.62 -2.06 -7.76
CA ALA A 408 -18.08 -2.43 -6.46
C ALA A 408 -16.58 -2.13 -6.39
N VAL A 409 -16.10 -2.00 -5.16
CA VAL A 409 -14.67 -1.93 -4.80
C VAL A 409 -14.37 -2.99 -3.74
N ASP A 410 -13.10 -3.28 -3.51
CA ASP A 410 -12.69 -4.25 -2.50
C ASP A 410 -13.16 -3.90 -1.08
N PHE A 411 -13.22 -4.92 -0.23
CA PHE A 411 -13.47 -4.74 1.19
C PHE A 411 -12.34 -3.92 1.82
N VAL A 412 -12.73 -2.85 2.51
CA VAL A 412 -11.84 -2.05 3.34
C VAL A 412 -12.25 -2.30 4.79
N GLY A 413 -11.47 -3.09 5.53
CA GLY A 413 -11.93 -3.61 6.82
C GLY A 413 -13.11 -4.57 6.68
N ALA A 414 -14.22 -4.31 7.38
CA ALA A 414 -15.38 -5.20 7.42
C ALA A 414 -16.41 -4.97 6.29
N LEU A 415 -16.37 -3.82 5.60
CA LEU A 415 -17.39 -3.43 4.61
C LEU A 415 -16.79 -3.18 3.21
N ALA A 416 -17.61 -3.39 2.19
CA ALA A 416 -17.32 -3.01 0.81
C ALA A 416 -18.39 -2.06 0.26
N TYR A 417 -17.95 -1.03 -0.46
CA TYR A 417 -18.86 -0.11 -1.13
C TYR A 417 -19.40 -0.72 -2.43
N VAL A 418 -20.72 -0.66 -2.60
CA VAL A 418 -21.42 -1.24 -3.74
C VAL A 418 -22.50 -0.29 -4.27
N VAL A 419 -22.80 -0.46 -5.56
CA VAL A 419 -23.81 0.28 -6.31
C VAL A 419 -24.73 -0.71 -6.99
N VAL A 420 -26.04 -0.48 -6.90
CA VAL A 420 -27.08 -1.29 -7.52
C VAL A 420 -28.02 -0.37 -8.29
N GLU A 421 -28.02 -0.48 -9.61
CA GLU A 421 -29.01 0.19 -10.47
C GLU A 421 -30.33 -0.57 -10.43
N GLN A 422 -31.43 0.15 -10.19
CA GLN A 422 -32.77 -0.42 -10.08
C GLN A 422 -33.55 -0.27 -11.39
N ASP A 423 -34.50 -1.18 -11.64
CA ASP A 423 -35.34 -1.17 -12.86
C ASP A 423 -36.18 0.11 -13.02
N ASP A 424 -36.45 0.82 -11.92
CA ASP A 424 -37.21 2.08 -11.92
C ASP A 424 -36.35 3.32 -12.26
N GLY A 425 -35.06 3.11 -12.53
CA GLY A 425 -34.10 4.16 -12.88
C GLY A 425 -33.43 4.83 -11.68
N THR A 426 -33.77 4.44 -10.45
CA THR A 426 -33.04 4.88 -9.25
C THR A 426 -31.74 4.09 -9.07
N THR A 427 -30.77 4.68 -8.38
CA THR A 427 -29.52 3.99 -8.04
C THR A 427 -29.36 3.89 -6.53
N GLN A 428 -29.16 2.68 -6.03
CA GLN A 428 -28.90 2.41 -4.62
C GLN A 428 -27.40 2.29 -4.40
N TYR A 429 -26.88 3.07 -3.46
CA TYR A 429 -25.48 3.11 -3.07
C TYR A 429 -25.35 2.66 -1.61
N GLY A 430 -24.19 2.14 -1.22
CA GLY A 430 -23.88 1.93 0.18
C GLY A 430 -22.90 0.81 0.42
N TYR A 431 -23.05 0.16 1.58
CA TYR A 431 -22.09 -0.81 2.09
C TYR A 431 -22.73 -2.15 2.38
N ILE A 432 -22.03 -3.22 2.00
CA ILE A 432 -22.34 -4.59 2.40
C ILE A 432 -21.26 -5.16 3.32
N ASN A 433 -21.64 -6.10 4.18
CA ASN A 433 -20.70 -6.86 5.00
C ASN A 433 -20.16 -8.10 4.25
N GLN A 434 -19.22 -8.81 4.88
CA GLN A 434 -18.67 -10.07 4.38
C GLN A 434 -19.68 -11.24 4.35
N GLN A 435 -20.94 -11.03 4.71
CA GLN A 435 -22.04 -11.99 4.51
C GLN A 435 -22.91 -11.61 3.30
N GLY A 436 -22.57 -10.52 2.59
CA GLY A 436 -23.30 -10.07 1.42
C GLY A 436 -24.58 -9.29 1.74
N GLU A 437 -24.75 -8.86 3.00
CA GLU A 437 -25.93 -8.16 3.49
C GLU A 437 -25.67 -6.65 3.55
N TRP A 438 -26.69 -5.84 3.22
CA TRP A 438 -26.63 -4.39 3.39
C TRP A 438 -26.44 -4.01 4.87
N VAL A 439 -25.45 -3.18 5.12
CA VAL A 439 -25.20 -2.55 6.43
C VAL A 439 -25.76 -1.13 6.45
N TYR A 440 -25.51 -0.37 5.39
CA TYR A 440 -26.07 0.95 5.19
C TYR A 440 -26.30 1.19 3.69
N SER A 441 -27.38 1.89 3.33
CA SER A 441 -27.61 2.29 1.94
C SER A 441 -28.43 3.56 1.84
N TRP A 442 -28.29 4.24 0.71
CA TRP A 442 -29.10 5.38 0.30
C TRP A 442 -29.45 5.24 -1.19
N THR A 443 -30.44 6.00 -1.65
CA THR A 443 -30.93 5.94 -3.03
C THR A 443 -30.98 7.33 -3.62
N GLU A 444 -30.53 7.47 -4.87
CA GLU A 444 -30.59 8.71 -5.66
C GLU A 444 -31.38 8.54 -6.97
#